data_AF-A0A2D4EYR5-F1
#
_entry.id   AF-A0A2D4EYR5-F1
#
_cell.length_a   1.000
_cell.length_b   1.000
_cell.length_c   1.000
_cell.angle_alpha   90.00
_cell.angle_beta   90.00
_cell.angle_gamma   90.00
#
_symmetry.space_group_name_H-M   'P 1'
#
loop_
_entity.id
_entity.type
_entity.pdbx_description
1 polymer ?
#
loop_
_entity_poly.entity_id
_entity_poly.type
_entity_poly.pdbx_seq_one_letter_code
_entity_poly.pdbx_strand_id
1 'polypeptide(L)'
;KNKKKGGSDDELEDAQKLLVKILHISESPAPLVVKASPSAKDVRPYIVCCVVKGMDFSTGNALKRFLSVQTKLHEDICEKRTAATIATHDLQLVKGPLVYEVRAPEALKIIPLGRKETKANDLLRQLQAEAEEQRKQKKRQNISGLYKYLQLLDGKENYPCLVDAEG
;
A
#
# COMPACT_ATOMS: atom_id res chain seq x y z
N LYS A 1 -29.17 -29.09 -28.83
CA LYS A 1 -28.39 -29.73 -27.75
C LYS A 1 -26.92 -29.64 -28.14
N ASN A 2 -25.94 -29.15 -27.41
CA ASN A 2 -25.86 -28.56 -26.08
C ASN A 2 -24.51 -27.81 -26.03
N LYS A 3 -24.49 -26.48 -25.84
CA LYS A 3 -23.27 -25.67 -25.72
C LYS A 3 -22.93 -25.59 -24.22
N LYS A 4 -22.18 -26.56 -23.67
CA LYS A 4 -21.63 -26.50 -22.29
C LYS A 4 -20.43 -25.56 -22.31
N LYS A 5 -20.49 -24.36 -21.70
CA LYS A 5 -20.20 -24.07 -20.28
C LYS A 5 -18.98 -24.84 -19.80
N GLY A 6 -17.79 -24.29 -20.02
CA GLY A 6 -16.51 -24.83 -19.55
C GLY A 6 -15.52 -23.74 -19.14
N GLY A 7 -16.03 -22.56 -18.72
CA GLY A 7 -15.18 -21.42 -18.33
C GLY A 7 -15.53 -20.81 -16.98
N SER A 8 -16.36 -21.47 -16.17
CA SER A 8 -16.79 -20.95 -14.86
C SER A 8 -16.08 -21.62 -13.68
N ASP A 9 -15.74 -22.91 -13.76
CA ASP A 9 -15.20 -23.63 -12.59
C ASP A 9 -13.75 -23.26 -12.27
N ASP A 10 -12.89 -23.05 -13.27
CA ASP A 10 -11.49 -22.67 -13.02
C ASP A 10 -11.37 -21.27 -12.40
N GLU A 11 -12.23 -20.32 -12.79
CA GLU A 11 -12.26 -18.98 -12.19
C GLU A 11 -12.81 -19.00 -10.76
N LEU A 12 -13.75 -19.89 -10.48
CA LEU A 12 -14.33 -20.08 -9.14
C LEU A 12 -13.36 -20.80 -8.20
N GLU A 13 -12.59 -21.77 -8.69
CA GLU A 13 -11.54 -22.43 -7.91
C GLU A 13 -10.34 -21.51 -7.64
N ASP A 14 -9.93 -20.69 -8.62
CA ASP A 14 -8.91 -19.64 -8.41
C ASP A 14 -9.40 -18.58 -7.41
N ALA A 15 -10.68 -18.21 -7.46
CA ALA A 15 -11.29 -17.29 -6.49
C ALA A 15 -11.41 -17.92 -5.09
N GLN A 16 -11.68 -19.23 -5.00
CA GLN A 16 -11.72 -19.96 -3.73
C GLN A 16 -10.32 -20.12 -3.11
N LYS A 17 -9.25 -20.22 -3.91
CA LYS A 17 -7.85 -20.15 -3.42
C LYS A 17 -7.46 -18.75 -2.92
N LEU A 18 -8.17 -17.71 -3.34
CA LEU A 18 -8.01 -16.33 -2.87
C LEU A 18 -8.86 -16.01 -1.64
N LEU A 19 -9.63 -16.96 -1.09
CA LEU A 19 -10.34 -16.78 0.16
C LEU A 19 -9.34 -16.67 1.32
N VAL A 20 -9.26 -15.48 1.91
CA VAL A 20 -8.50 -15.22 3.13
C VAL A 20 -9.13 -16.02 4.26
N LYS A 21 -8.57 -17.19 4.56
CA LYS A 21 -8.95 -17.98 5.73
C LYS A 21 -8.32 -17.32 6.95
N ILE A 22 -9.15 -16.80 7.86
CA ILE A 22 -8.66 -16.26 9.14
C ILE A 22 -8.14 -17.46 9.96
N LEU A 23 -6.82 -17.66 9.95
CA LEU A 23 -6.20 -18.83 10.58
C LEU A 23 -6.18 -18.75 12.10
N HIS A 24 -6.08 -17.54 12.67
CA HIS A 24 -5.98 -17.33 14.12
C HIS A 24 -6.18 -15.84 14.47
N ILE A 25 -7.00 -15.55 15.49
CA ILE A 25 -7.01 -14.25 16.19
C ILE A 25 -6.27 -14.50 17.51
N SER A 26 -4.99 -14.11 17.56
CA SER A 26 -4.10 -14.33 18.70
C SER A 26 -4.19 -13.18 19.69
N GLU A 27 -4.52 -13.45 20.96
CA GLU A 27 -4.22 -12.55 22.09
C GLU A 27 -2.77 -12.73 22.61
N SER A 28 -2.04 -13.75 22.13
CA SER A 28 -0.63 -14.06 22.42
C SER A 28 0.31 -13.20 21.55
N PRO A 29 1.53 -12.82 22.00
CA PRO A 29 2.33 -11.77 21.36
C PRO A 29 2.48 -12.05 19.88
N ALA A 30 1.93 -11.15 19.07
CA ALA A 30 2.05 -11.23 17.63
C ALA A 30 3.55 -11.30 17.26
N PRO A 31 3.93 -12.12 16.26
CA PRO A 31 5.33 -12.21 15.82
C PRO A 31 5.90 -10.86 15.36
N LEU A 32 5.02 -9.89 15.07
CA LEU A 32 5.38 -8.51 14.78
C LEU A 32 4.45 -7.58 15.57
N VAL A 33 5.04 -6.68 16.35
CA VAL A 33 4.32 -5.64 17.10
C VAL A 33 4.54 -4.31 16.41
N VAL A 34 3.44 -3.55 16.22
CA VAL A 34 3.47 -2.18 15.71
C VAL A 34 3.15 -1.23 16.86
N LYS A 35 4.09 -0.35 17.20
CA LYS A 35 3.90 0.69 18.20
C LYS A 35 3.53 1.99 17.52
N ALA A 36 2.33 2.51 17.77
CA ALA A 36 1.93 3.83 17.29
C ALA A 36 2.40 4.91 18.25
N SER A 37 3.12 5.91 17.72
CA SER A 37 3.53 7.10 18.45
C SER A 37 2.36 8.09 18.57
N PRO A 38 2.22 8.80 19.70
CA PRO A 38 1.25 9.89 19.84
C PRO A 38 1.40 10.98 18.76
N SER A 39 2.60 11.17 18.18
CA SER A 39 2.83 12.14 17.12
C SER A 39 2.03 11.88 15.84
N ALA A 40 1.59 10.63 15.62
CA ALA A 40 0.75 10.27 14.48
C ALA A 40 -0.67 10.86 14.56
N LYS A 41 -1.13 11.27 15.74
CA LYS A 41 -2.51 11.69 15.97
C LYS A 41 -2.95 12.87 15.10
N ASP A 42 -2.07 13.85 14.90
CA ASP A 42 -2.39 15.11 14.22
C ASP A 42 -2.27 15.01 12.69
N VAL A 43 -1.62 13.96 12.19
CA VAL A 43 -1.39 13.75 10.74
C VAL A 43 -2.22 12.59 10.21
N ARG A 44 -2.16 11.44 10.88
CA ARG A 44 -2.88 10.21 10.50
C ARG A 44 -3.04 9.29 11.73
N PRO A 45 -4.12 9.45 12.51
CA PRO A 45 -4.23 8.87 13.85
C PRO A 45 -4.38 7.35 13.91
N TYR A 46 -4.82 6.70 12.83
CA TYR A 46 -5.22 5.29 12.86
C TYR A 46 -4.33 4.46 11.93
N ILE A 47 -3.86 3.32 12.46
CA ILE A 47 -3.17 2.27 11.72
C ILE A 47 -3.72 0.91 12.15
N VAL A 48 -3.93 0.02 11.18
CA VAL A 48 -4.31 -1.37 11.41
C VAL A 48 -3.37 -2.25 10.60
N CYS A 49 -2.87 -3.32 11.22
CA CYS A 49 -1.96 -4.26 10.59
C CYS A 49 -2.48 -5.68 10.79
N CYS A 50 -2.28 -6.52 9.78
CA CYS A 50 -2.55 -7.95 9.86
C CYS A 50 -1.46 -8.71 9.11
N VAL A 51 -1.26 -9.97 9.49
CA VAL A 51 -0.36 -10.89 8.81
C VAL A 51 -1.20 -11.97 8.14
N VAL A 52 -1.07 -12.09 6.82
CA VAL A 52 -1.68 -13.17 6.05
C VAL A 52 -0.61 -14.20 5.72
N LYS A 53 -0.77 -15.42 6.22
CA LYS A 53 0.15 -16.54 5.95
C LYS A 53 -0.45 -17.48 4.90
N GLY A 54 0.40 -18.20 4.18
CA GLY A 54 -0.02 -19.19 3.18
C GLY A 54 -0.35 -18.59 1.81
N MET A 55 0.06 -17.34 1.54
CA MET A 55 0.00 -16.77 0.21
C MET A 55 1.21 -17.22 -0.61
N ASP A 56 0.95 -17.79 -1.79
CA ASP A 56 2.00 -18.12 -2.76
C ASP A 56 1.91 -17.17 -3.96
N PHE A 57 2.95 -16.36 -4.13
CA PHE A 57 3.09 -15.41 -5.23
C PHE A 57 4.08 -15.89 -6.31
N SER A 58 4.71 -17.05 -6.14
CA SER A 58 5.72 -17.59 -7.06
C SER A 58 5.09 -18.11 -8.37
N THR A 59 3.80 -18.46 -8.34
CA THR A 59 3.11 -19.07 -9.47
C THR A 59 2.47 -18.04 -10.41
N GLY A 60 2.91 -18.04 -11.67
CA GLY A 60 2.24 -17.37 -12.79
C GLY A 60 1.95 -15.89 -12.55
N ASN A 61 0.66 -15.51 -12.61
CA ASN A 61 0.20 -14.13 -12.50
C ASN A 61 -0.38 -13.77 -11.12
N ALA A 62 -0.16 -14.59 -10.09
CA ALA A 62 -0.76 -14.41 -8.77
C ALA A 62 -0.44 -13.04 -8.14
N LEU A 63 0.84 -12.64 -8.14
CA LEU A 63 1.26 -11.33 -7.64
C LEU A 63 0.59 -10.17 -8.40
N LYS A 64 0.54 -10.26 -9.73
CA LYS A 64 -0.10 -9.24 -10.58
C LYS A 64 -1.59 -9.12 -10.29
N ARG A 65 -2.29 -10.24 -10.12
CA ARG A 65 -3.72 -10.27 -9.75
C ARG A 65 -3.93 -9.64 -8.36
N PHE A 66 -3.10 -9.98 -7.39
CA PHE A 66 -3.14 -9.41 -6.05
C PHE A 66 -2.94 -7.89 -6.04
N LEU A 67 -1.92 -7.38 -6.74
CA LEU A 67 -1.68 -5.94 -6.87
C LEU A 67 -2.82 -5.23 -7.62
N SER A 68 -3.48 -5.90 -8.57
CA SER A 68 -4.68 -5.36 -9.23
C SER A 68 -5.85 -5.23 -8.26
N VAL A 69 -6.09 -6.21 -7.41
CA VAL A 69 -7.12 -6.14 -6.35
C VAL A 69 -6.81 -5.00 -5.38
N GLN A 70 -5.56 -4.88 -4.92
CA GLN A 70 -5.13 -3.78 -4.06
C GLN A 70 -5.39 -2.41 -4.71
N THR A 71 -5.10 -2.27 -6.01
CA THR A 71 -5.32 -1.03 -6.76
C THR A 71 -6.82 -0.72 -6.87
N LYS A 72 -7.68 -1.71 -7.14
CA LYS A 72 -9.14 -1.52 -7.15
C LYS A 72 -9.68 -1.09 -5.79
N LEU A 73 -9.22 -1.72 -4.70
CA LEU A 73 -9.60 -1.30 -3.34
C LEU A 73 -9.16 0.13 -3.03
N HIS A 74 -8.00 0.55 -3.56
CA HIS A 74 -7.56 1.94 -3.44
C HIS A 74 -8.45 2.91 -4.22
N GLU A 75 -8.90 2.53 -5.41
CA GLU A 75 -9.77 3.35 -6.25
C GLU A 75 -11.17 3.51 -5.66
N ASP A 76 -11.74 2.41 -5.17
CA ASP A 76 -13.12 2.37 -4.68
C ASP A 76 -13.22 2.71 -3.19
N ILE A 77 -12.90 1.75 -2.32
CA ILE A 77 -13.15 1.83 -0.86
C ILE A 77 -12.25 2.87 -0.19
N CYS A 78 -11.03 3.07 -0.69
CA CYS A 78 -10.10 4.02 -0.10
C CYS A 78 -10.16 5.42 -0.73
N GLU A 79 -11.15 5.69 -1.58
CA GLU A 79 -11.34 6.99 -2.27
C GLU A 79 -10.08 7.49 -2.99
N LYS A 80 -9.46 6.65 -3.83
CA LYS A 80 -8.19 6.97 -4.52
C LYS A 80 -7.07 7.34 -3.54
N ARG A 81 -7.01 6.60 -2.43
CA ARG A 81 -6.06 6.74 -1.32
C ARG A 81 -6.21 7.98 -0.45
N THR A 82 -7.31 8.74 -0.59
CA THR A 82 -7.54 9.93 0.25
C THR A 82 -8.12 9.59 1.61
N ALA A 83 -8.99 8.58 1.68
CA ALA A 83 -9.60 8.14 2.93
C ALA A 83 -8.72 7.11 3.67
N ALA A 84 -8.14 6.16 2.93
CA ALA A 84 -7.33 5.08 3.50
C ALA A 84 -6.18 4.68 2.58
N THR A 85 -5.21 3.91 3.09
CA THR A 85 -4.11 3.38 2.28
C THR A 85 -3.80 1.98 2.75
N ILE A 86 -3.80 1.04 1.81
CA ILE A 86 -3.43 -0.35 2.04
C ILE A 86 -2.02 -0.55 1.51
N ALA A 87 -1.09 -0.97 2.36
CA ALA A 87 0.28 -1.32 1.98
C ALA A 87 0.56 -2.78 2.37
N THR A 88 1.25 -3.49 1.49
CA THR A 88 1.54 -4.92 1.62
C THR A 88 3.05 -5.11 1.56
N HIS A 89 3.59 -5.83 2.54
CA HIS A 89 5.03 -6.03 2.68
C HIS A 89 5.31 -7.52 2.87
N ASP A 90 6.49 -7.96 2.41
CA ASP A 90 6.97 -9.31 2.72
C ASP A 90 7.41 -9.35 4.19
N LEU A 91 6.75 -10.21 4.96
CA LEU A 91 7.04 -10.37 6.40
C LEU A 91 8.48 -10.83 6.66
N GLN A 92 9.11 -11.56 5.73
CA GLN A 92 10.47 -12.07 5.93
C GLN A 92 11.53 -10.97 5.88
N LEU A 93 11.25 -9.90 5.13
CA LEU A 93 12.16 -8.78 4.92
C LEU A 93 12.03 -7.71 6.01
N VAL A 94 10.92 -7.69 6.75
CA VAL A 94 10.62 -6.66 7.75
C VAL A 94 11.04 -7.12 9.15
N LYS A 95 11.76 -6.28 9.90
CA LYS A 95 12.24 -6.59 11.25
C LYS A 95 11.46 -5.88 12.34
N GLY A 96 10.97 -6.64 13.31
CA GLY A 96 10.23 -6.10 14.46
C GLY A 96 11.12 -5.64 15.60
N PRO A 97 10.62 -4.75 16.48
CA PRO A 97 9.29 -4.14 16.45
C PRO A 97 9.17 -3.01 15.42
N LEU A 98 7.97 -2.80 14.87
CA LEU A 98 7.69 -1.66 13.99
C LEU A 98 7.24 -0.45 14.81
N VAL A 99 7.63 0.73 14.35
CA VAL A 99 7.22 2.01 14.94
C VAL A 99 6.48 2.82 13.88
N TYR A 100 5.20 3.12 14.17
CA TYR A 100 4.40 4.03 13.37
C TYR A 100 4.47 5.42 13.99
N GLU A 101 5.12 6.35 13.31
CA GLU A 101 5.34 7.70 13.80
C GLU A 101 5.28 8.72 12.67
N VAL A 102 5.65 9.95 12.97
CA VAL A 102 5.71 11.03 11.99
C VAL A 102 7.08 11.68 12.11
N ARG A 103 7.72 11.90 10.96
CA ARG A 103 9.03 12.55 10.89
C ARG A 103 9.03 13.65 9.83
N ALA A 104 9.96 14.58 9.95
CA ALA A 104 10.17 15.60 8.93
C ALA A 104 10.56 14.94 7.58
N PRO A 105 10.04 15.42 6.44
CA PRO A 105 10.33 14.87 5.11
C PRO A 105 11.83 14.81 4.77
N GLU A 106 12.64 15.70 5.37
CA GLU A 106 14.08 15.78 5.15
C GLU A 106 14.88 14.71 5.90
N ALA A 107 14.32 14.20 7.00
CA ALA A 107 14.91 13.15 7.83
C ALA A 107 14.53 11.74 7.35
N LEU A 108 13.53 11.63 6.48
CA LEU A 108 13.06 10.36 5.93
C LEU A 108 13.83 10.00 4.67
N LYS A 109 14.61 8.93 4.74
CA LYS A 109 15.22 8.26 3.59
C LYS A 109 14.44 7.00 3.27
N ILE A 110 14.08 6.83 2.01
CA ILE A 110 13.28 5.70 1.54
C ILE A 110 13.81 5.21 0.21
N ILE A 111 13.63 3.92 -0.06
CA ILE A 111 13.90 3.30 -1.36
C ILE A 111 12.54 3.00 -2.01
N PRO A 112 12.06 3.86 -2.94
CA PRO A 112 10.77 3.65 -3.58
C PRO A 112 10.86 2.47 -4.56
N LEU A 113 9.72 1.82 -4.81
CA LEU A 113 9.66 0.71 -5.76
C LEU A 113 10.17 1.14 -7.14
N GLY A 114 11.16 0.41 -7.65
CA GLY A 114 11.78 0.66 -8.96
C GLY A 114 12.66 1.90 -9.04
N ARG A 115 13.02 2.51 -7.90
CA ARG A 115 13.86 3.71 -7.82
C ARG A 115 15.03 3.51 -6.84
N LYS A 116 15.98 4.44 -6.86
CA LYS A 116 17.09 4.50 -5.91
C LYS A 116 16.64 5.16 -4.60
N GLU A 117 17.45 4.98 -3.55
CA GLU A 117 17.26 5.68 -2.28
C GLU A 117 17.17 7.20 -2.49
N THR A 118 16.17 7.81 -1.86
CA THR A 118 15.93 9.25 -1.95
C THR A 118 15.24 9.75 -0.69
N LYS A 119 15.25 11.07 -0.47
CA LYS A 119 14.51 11.68 0.64
C LYS A 119 13.03 11.76 0.31
N ALA A 120 12.17 11.71 1.32
CA ALA A 120 10.72 11.77 1.11
C ALA A 120 10.27 13.07 0.40
N ASN A 121 10.90 14.20 0.71
CA ASN A 121 10.61 15.49 0.06
C ASN A 121 10.96 15.46 -1.44
N ASP A 122 12.12 14.90 -1.79
CA ASP A 122 12.57 14.79 -3.18
C ASP A 122 11.68 13.84 -3.98
N LEU A 123 11.27 12.71 -3.37
CA LEU A 123 10.32 11.80 -3.98
C LEU A 123 8.97 12.49 -4.26
N LEU A 124 8.44 13.26 -3.31
CA LEU A 124 7.18 13.95 -3.50
C LEU A 124 7.25 14.91 -4.70
N ARG A 125 8.33 15.69 -4.80
CA ARG A 125 8.55 16.61 -5.94
C ARG A 125 8.64 15.87 -7.26
N GLN A 126 9.34 14.74 -7.31
CA GLN A 126 9.43 13.91 -8.52
C GLN A 126 8.05 13.39 -8.94
N LEU A 127 7.27 12.88 -7.98
CA LEU A 127 5.92 12.36 -8.25
C LEU A 127 4.94 13.47 -8.68
N GLN A 128 5.06 14.66 -8.11
CA GLN A 128 4.29 15.84 -8.54
C GLN A 128 4.64 16.25 -9.98
N ALA A 129 5.93 16.28 -10.34
CA ALA A 129 6.38 16.57 -11.69
C ALA A 129 5.87 15.54 -12.71
N GLU A 130 5.95 14.24 -12.38
CA GLU A 130 5.38 13.16 -13.20
C GLU A 130 3.86 13.33 -13.39
N ALA A 131 3.14 13.71 -12.33
CA ALA A 131 1.70 13.95 -12.38
C ALA A 131 1.34 15.11 -13.31
N GLU A 132 2.11 16.20 -13.26
CA GLU A 132 1.94 17.35 -14.15
C GLU A 132 2.27 17.04 -15.60
N GLU A 133 3.34 16.29 -15.85
CA GLU A 133 3.72 15.88 -17.19
C GLU A 133 2.64 15.00 -17.83
N GLN A 134 2.11 14.03 -17.08
CA GLN A 134 0.99 13.23 -17.56
C GLN A 134 -0.27 14.05 -17.83
N ARG A 135 -0.54 15.08 -17.03
CA ARG A 135 -1.65 16.01 -17.27
C ARG A 135 -1.45 16.75 -18.60
N LYS A 136 -0.25 17.26 -18.85
CA LYS A 136 0.12 17.95 -20.11
C LYS A 136 0.02 17.01 -21.31
N GLN A 137 0.61 15.81 -21.23
CA GLN A 137 0.59 14.82 -22.31
C GLN A 137 -0.84 14.39 -22.68
N LYS A 138 -1.70 14.14 -21.68
CA LYS A 138 -3.10 13.73 -21.90
C LYS A 138 -4.05 14.90 -22.22
N LYS A 139 -3.53 16.13 -22.32
CA LYS A 139 -4.30 17.38 -22.54
C LYS A 139 -5.51 17.51 -21.60
N ARG A 140 -5.39 17.03 -20.35
CA ARG A 140 -6.46 17.10 -19.35
C ARG A 140 -6.32 18.41 -18.56
N GLN A 141 -7.45 19.05 -18.22
CA GLN A 141 -7.42 20.20 -17.31
C GLN A 141 -6.96 19.78 -15.90
N ASN A 142 -7.42 18.62 -15.43
CA ASN A 142 -7.19 18.14 -14.05
C ASN A 142 -6.11 17.05 -13.98
N ILE A 143 -5.37 17.04 -12.87
CA ILE A 143 -4.46 15.96 -12.50
C ILE A 143 -5.28 14.66 -12.38
N SER A 144 -4.70 13.54 -12.84
CA SER A 144 -5.34 12.23 -12.73
C SER A 144 -5.73 11.96 -11.28
N GLY A 145 -6.91 11.35 -11.06
CA GLY A 145 -7.33 10.93 -9.72
C GLY A 145 -6.30 10.03 -9.03
N LEU A 146 -5.46 9.34 -9.82
CA LEU A 146 -4.33 8.55 -9.33
C LEU A 146 -3.29 9.36 -8.57
N TYR A 147 -3.11 10.66 -8.84
CA TYR A 147 -2.11 11.50 -8.15
C TYR A 147 -2.73 12.47 -7.14
N LYS A 148 -4.06 12.43 -6.97
CA LYS A 148 -4.77 13.35 -6.07
C LYS A 148 -4.29 13.22 -4.61
N TYR A 149 -3.84 12.03 -4.21
CA TYR A 149 -3.29 11.79 -2.87
C TYR A 149 -2.00 12.56 -2.58
N LEU A 150 -1.22 12.96 -3.60
CA LEU A 150 0.03 13.70 -3.38
C LEU A 150 -0.23 15.07 -2.74
N GLN A 151 -1.40 15.66 -3.01
CA GLN A 151 -1.80 16.95 -2.42
C GLN A 151 -2.05 16.86 -0.92
N LEU A 152 -2.28 15.67 -0.37
CA LEU A 152 -2.50 15.49 1.08
C LEU A 152 -1.22 15.73 1.89
N LEU A 153 -0.07 15.59 1.25
CA LEU A 153 1.25 15.80 1.85
C LEU A 153 1.81 17.20 1.55
N ASP A 154 1.12 17.97 0.72
CA ASP A 154 1.57 19.30 0.32
C ASP A 154 1.44 20.29 1.48
N GLY A 155 2.50 21.06 1.73
CA GLY A 155 2.59 21.98 2.87
C GLY A 155 2.57 21.33 4.27
N LYS A 156 2.69 19.99 4.39
CA LYS A 156 2.78 19.32 5.69
C LYS A 156 4.24 19.25 6.16
N GLU A 157 4.47 19.67 7.39
CA GLU A 157 5.81 19.67 8.00
C GLU A 157 6.30 18.26 8.39
N ASN A 158 5.37 17.33 8.62
CA ASN A 158 5.66 15.99 9.12
C ASN A 158 4.89 14.93 8.31
N TYR A 159 5.58 13.88 7.88
CA TYR A 159 5.01 12.76 7.11
C TYR A 159 4.93 11.48 7.95
N PRO A 160 3.80 10.74 7.85
CA PRO A 160 3.66 9.49 8.56
C PRO A 160 4.62 8.45 7.97
N CYS A 161 5.34 7.75 8.83
CA CYS A 161 6.25 6.69 8.45
C CYS A 161 6.05 5.45 9.34
N LEU A 162 6.34 4.30 8.76
CA LEU A 162 6.43 3.03 9.46
C LEU A 162 7.88 2.58 9.36
N VAL A 163 8.57 2.57 10.50
CA VAL A 163 9.99 2.28 10.60
C VAL A 163 10.15 0.90 11.21
N ASP A 164 11.07 0.11 10.67
CA ASP A 164 11.41 -1.19 11.22
C ASP A 164 12.50 -1.07 12.30
N ALA A 165 12.96 -2.20 12.84
CA ALA A 165 13.99 -2.19 13.86
C ALA A 165 15.39 -1.82 13.34
N GLU A 166 15.61 -1.84 12.03
CA GLU A 166 16.90 -1.54 11.39
C GLU A 166 17.01 -0.07 10.92
N GLY A 167 15.88 0.63 10.80
CA GLY A 167 15.81 2.09 10.63
C GLY A 167 15.40 2.54 9.24
#